data_AF-A0A854ZF58-F1
#
_entry.id   AF-A0A854ZF58-F1
#
_cell.length_a   1.000
_cell.length_b   1.000
_cell.length_c   1.000
_cell.angle_alpha   90.00
_cell.angle_beta   90.00
_cell.angle_gamma   90.00
#
_symmetry.space_group_name_H-M   'P 1'
#
loop_
_entity.id
_entity.type
_entity.pdbx_description
1 polymer ?
#
loop_
_entity_poly.entity_id
_entity_poly.type
_entity_poly.pdbx_seq_one_letter_code
_entity_poly.pdbx_strand_id
1 'polypeptide(L)'
;MQAAIDNYAGAGNVTPAAKDLSSNASFTIKQKDLTVTLDKKPNTTPGKTYDGQTATIDDNDAQFTAAGLVEGQTLNVANLTPSDYEWVDKDGKKLDKVPTDAGTYYIALTQAGVKQLQKDNPNYKVSESGQFAYVIAKAEAKVEINGSYEGTSTAQDAKIYRNAVVDEVTGKVTYGAWSTGNWGPFTTPTIDGYTPTIASIATKPVTYGTDPESVDITYTPNAQTTNIIYKDEDVKPLRLTKLTVRPMKLLMFIQ
;
A
#
# COMPACT_ATOMS: atom_id res chain seq x y z
N MET A 1 43.06 45.95 13.29
CA MET A 1 42.36 46.20 12.01
C MET A 1 41.93 44.91 11.35
N GLN A 2 42.84 43.97 11.04
CA GLN A 2 42.48 42.66 10.47
C GLN A 2 41.40 41.93 11.28
N ALA A 3 41.53 41.87 12.61
CA ALA A 3 40.51 41.27 13.47
C ALA A 3 39.11 41.92 13.37
N ALA A 4 39.02 43.23 13.10
CA ALA A 4 37.74 43.91 12.89
C ALA A 4 37.16 43.63 11.49
N ILE A 5 38.03 43.49 10.49
CA ILE A 5 37.67 43.07 9.13
C ILE A 5 37.18 41.62 9.16
N ASP A 6 37.88 40.73 9.85
CA ASP A 6 37.50 39.32 9.99
C ASP A 6 36.19 39.16 10.78
N ASN A 7 35.94 40.01 11.78
CA ASN A 7 34.69 39.98 12.54
C ASN A 7 33.48 40.48 11.70
N TYR A 8 33.71 41.34 10.72
CA TYR A 8 32.64 41.86 9.85
C TYR A 8 32.46 41.01 8.57
N ALA A 9 33.56 40.68 7.90
CA ALA A 9 33.60 40.00 6.60
C ALA A 9 33.81 38.49 6.70
N GLY A 10 34.07 37.95 7.89
CA GLY A 10 34.57 36.58 8.07
C GLY A 10 36.07 36.49 7.79
N ALA A 11 36.78 35.72 8.63
CA ALA A 11 38.22 35.56 8.50
C ALA A 11 38.60 35.05 7.10
N GLY A 12 39.61 35.68 6.49
CA GLY A 12 40.15 35.30 5.18
C GLY A 12 39.33 35.74 3.95
N ASN A 13 38.16 36.35 4.13
CA ASN A 13 37.40 36.93 2.99
C ASN A 13 38.03 38.21 2.44
N VAL A 14 38.87 38.90 3.24
CA VAL A 14 39.52 40.16 2.85
C VAL A 14 40.94 40.19 3.41
N THR A 15 41.94 40.38 2.54
CA THR A 15 43.35 40.57 2.91
C THR A 15 43.82 41.94 2.43
N PRO A 16 43.96 42.94 3.31
CA PRO A 16 44.46 44.27 2.95
C PRO A 16 45.94 44.22 2.55
N ALA A 17 46.35 44.99 1.54
CA ALA A 17 47.77 45.14 1.22
C ALA A 17 48.43 46.14 2.20
N ALA A 18 49.71 45.93 2.54
CA ALA A 18 50.41 46.75 3.55
C ALA A 18 50.44 48.26 3.25
N LYS A 19 50.32 48.63 1.96
CA LYS A 19 50.23 50.02 1.51
C LYS A 19 48.91 50.72 1.88
N ASP A 20 47.86 49.94 2.17
CA ASP A 20 46.54 50.45 2.52
C ASP A 20 46.41 50.70 4.05
N LEU A 21 47.53 50.71 4.80
CA LEU A 21 47.58 50.84 6.26
C LEU A 21 47.96 52.24 6.79
N SER A 22 48.09 53.26 5.95
CA SER A 22 48.34 54.62 6.44
C SER A 22 47.04 55.30 6.89
N SER A 23 47.17 56.13 7.93
CA SER A 23 46.14 56.95 8.59
C SER A 23 44.92 57.23 7.70
N ASN A 24 43.75 56.72 8.10
CA ASN A 24 42.42 56.82 7.47
C ASN A 24 42.19 56.12 6.11
N ALA A 25 42.61 54.86 5.99
CA ALA A 25 42.19 54.01 4.87
C ALA A 25 40.71 53.60 4.95
N SER A 26 39.95 53.87 3.88
CA SER A 26 38.65 53.28 3.61
C SER A 26 38.80 52.07 2.67
N PHE A 27 38.27 50.91 3.04
CA PHE A 27 38.23 49.72 2.18
C PHE A 27 36.78 49.38 1.81
N THR A 28 36.58 48.88 0.60
CA THR A 28 35.29 48.32 0.16
C THR A 28 35.40 46.81 0.17
N ILE A 29 34.54 46.16 0.95
CA ILE A 29 34.43 44.70 0.96
C ILE A 29 33.42 44.31 -0.12
N LYS A 30 33.86 43.53 -1.11
CA LYS A 30 32.97 42.95 -2.11
C LYS A 30 32.58 41.56 -1.65
N GLN A 31 31.33 41.20 -1.89
CA GLN A 31 30.86 39.83 -1.70
C GLN A 31 31.67 38.88 -2.59
N LYS A 32 32.07 37.73 -2.03
CA LYS A 32 32.73 36.67 -2.79
C LYS A 32 31.68 35.77 -3.45
N ASP A 33 31.87 35.40 -4.71
CA ASP A 33 30.94 34.49 -5.38
C ASP A 33 30.89 33.13 -4.66
N LEU A 34 29.68 32.62 -4.45
CA LEU A 34 29.43 31.32 -3.82
C LEU A 34 28.38 30.55 -4.62
N THR A 35 28.75 29.37 -5.10
CA THR A 35 27.81 28.46 -5.76
C THR A 35 27.29 27.46 -4.75
N VAL A 36 25.98 27.38 -4.62
CA VAL A 36 25.30 26.43 -3.72
C VAL A 36 24.48 25.45 -4.56
N THR A 37 24.52 24.17 -4.21
CA THR A 37 23.71 23.14 -4.85
C THR A 37 22.81 22.44 -3.84
N LEU A 38 21.50 22.47 -4.08
CA LEU A 38 20.50 21.67 -3.36
C LEU A 38 20.43 20.25 -3.95
N ASP A 39 20.57 19.25 -3.10
CA ASP A 39 20.40 17.83 -3.42
C ASP A 39 19.69 17.10 -2.27
N LYS A 40 19.36 15.82 -2.50
CA LYS A 40 18.81 14.92 -1.50
C LYS A 40 19.86 14.63 -0.43
N LYS A 41 19.46 14.70 0.83
CA LYS A 41 20.27 14.20 1.93
C LYS A 41 20.51 12.69 1.79
N PRO A 42 21.77 12.23 1.97
CA PRO A 42 22.07 10.81 1.98
C PRO A 42 21.24 10.07 3.04
N ASN A 43 20.85 8.85 2.72
CA ASN A 43 20.07 7.95 3.60
C ASN A 43 18.65 8.43 3.94
N THR A 44 18.11 9.42 3.23
CA THR A 44 16.68 9.73 3.28
C THR A 44 15.96 9.21 2.03
N THR A 45 14.63 9.03 2.16
CA THR A 45 13.75 8.57 1.08
C THR A 45 12.53 9.49 1.01
N PRO A 46 12.66 10.68 0.40
CA PRO A 46 11.57 11.65 0.31
C PRO A 46 10.42 11.05 -0.47
N GLY A 47 9.25 10.94 0.17
CA GLY A 47 8.11 10.32 -0.44
C GLY A 47 7.06 9.84 0.55
N LYS A 48 5.96 9.36 0.01
CA LYS A 48 4.87 8.72 0.76
C LYS A 48 4.19 7.66 -0.11
N THR A 49 3.40 6.81 0.52
CA THR A 49 2.40 6.02 -0.22
C THR A 49 1.16 6.89 -0.44
N TYR A 50 0.53 6.75 -1.61
CA TYR A 50 -0.72 7.43 -1.95
C TYR A 50 -1.80 7.14 -0.90
N ASP A 51 -2.38 8.19 -0.34
CA ASP A 51 -3.41 8.15 0.71
C ASP A 51 -4.56 9.13 0.44
N GLY A 52 -4.61 9.70 -0.77
CA GLY A 52 -5.57 10.73 -1.16
C GLY A 52 -5.30 12.12 -0.59
N GLN A 53 -4.20 12.32 0.14
CA GLN A 53 -3.83 13.60 0.74
C GLN A 53 -2.61 14.21 0.02
N THR A 54 -2.60 15.54 -0.08
CA THR A 54 -1.47 16.31 -0.62
C THR A 54 -0.16 15.97 0.09
N ALA A 55 0.94 15.99 -0.66
CA ALA A 55 2.29 15.83 -0.12
C ALA A 55 2.72 17.04 0.73
N THR A 56 3.67 16.82 1.62
CA THR A 56 4.29 17.83 2.46
C THR A 56 5.79 17.84 2.22
N ILE A 57 6.41 19.01 2.27
CA ILE A 57 7.86 19.16 2.18
C ILE A 57 8.45 18.98 3.57
N ASP A 58 9.43 18.09 3.69
CA ASP A 58 10.30 17.95 4.87
C ASP A 58 11.69 18.47 4.48
N ASP A 59 12.10 19.60 5.06
CA ASP A 59 13.39 20.23 4.79
C ASP A 59 14.56 19.43 5.38
N ASN A 60 14.31 18.45 6.26
CA ASN A 60 15.34 17.51 6.70
C ASN A 60 15.85 16.58 5.59
N ASP A 61 15.09 16.45 4.49
CA ASP A 61 15.49 15.72 3.29
C ASP A 61 16.46 16.51 2.40
N ALA A 62 16.64 17.81 2.66
CA ALA A 62 17.54 18.65 1.89
C ALA A 62 18.99 18.52 2.37
N GLN A 63 19.92 18.54 1.42
CA GLN A 63 21.35 18.74 1.65
C GLN A 63 21.87 19.83 0.72
N PHE A 64 22.64 20.76 1.28
CA PHE A 64 23.32 21.80 0.52
C PHE A 64 24.82 21.51 0.44
N THR A 65 25.37 21.67 -0.75
CA THR A 65 26.82 21.71 -0.98
C THR A 65 27.20 23.10 -1.47
N ALA A 66 28.35 23.60 -1.02
CA ALA A 66 28.80 24.97 -1.33
C ALA A 66 30.22 24.95 -1.88
N ALA A 67 30.44 25.65 -3.00
CA ALA A 67 31.73 25.85 -3.62
C ALA A 67 32.08 27.34 -3.62
N GLY A 68 33.28 27.69 -3.13
CA GLY A 68 33.75 29.08 -3.02
C GLY A 68 33.88 29.61 -1.59
N LEU A 69 33.51 28.81 -0.58
CA LEU A 69 33.73 29.14 0.83
C LEU A 69 35.22 29.37 1.11
N VAL A 70 35.51 30.34 1.98
CA VAL A 70 36.85 30.48 2.57
C VAL A 70 37.08 29.39 3.61
N GLU A 71 38.32 28.91 3.68
CA GLU A 71 38.73 27.87 4.62
C GLU A 71 38.32 28.23 6.06
N GLY A 72 37.70 27.27 6.76
CA GLY A 72 37.18 27.45 8.11
C GLY A 72 35.80 28.10 8.21
N GLN A 73 35.22 28.57 7.10
CA GLN A 73 33.82 29.04 7.08
C GLN A 73 32.85 27.95 6.63
N THR A 74 31.59 28.08 7.04
CA THR A 74 30.49 27.17 6.70
C THR A 74 29.33 27.93 6.06
N LEU A 75 28.55 27.23 5.23
CA LEU A 75 27.29 27.74 4.70
C LEU A 75 26.25 27.77 5.85
N ASN A 76 25.58 28.90 6.03
CA ASN A 76 24.47 29.00 6.98
C ASN A 76 23.13 28.76 6.26
N VAL A 77 22.38 27.75 6.70
CA VAL A 77 21.05 27.36 6.18
C VAL A 77 19.98 27.33 7.28
N ALA A 78 20.30 27.79 8.49
CA ALA A 78 19.49 27.52 9.69
C ALA A 78 18.12 28.20 9.70
N ASN A 79 17.92 29.25 8.90
CA ASN A 79 16.65 29.98 8.84
C ASN A 79 15.81 29.61 7.61
N LEU A 80 16.22 28.61 6.82
CA LEU A 80 15.34 28.02 5.82
C LEU A 80 14.26 27.19 6.52
N THR A 81 13.06 27.26 5.99
CA THR A 81 11.87 26.56 6.47
C THR A 81 11.21 25.80 5.32
N PRO A 82 10.26 24.88 5.58
CA PRO A 82 9.51 24.24 4.51
C PRO A 82 8.82 25.21 3.54
N SER A 83 8.52 26.45 3.96
CA SER A 83 7.91 27.49 3.11
C SER A 83 8.88 28.14 2.10
N ASP A 84 10.19 27.95 2.30
CA ASP A 84 11.23 28.43 1.41
C ASP A 84 11.46 27.51 0.20
N TYR A 85 10.81 26.36 0.18
CA TYR A 85 10.86 25.37 -0.90
C TYR A 85 9.56 25.34 -1.70
N GLU A 86 9.63 24.84 -2.92
CA GLU A 86 8.47 24.65 -3.78
C GLU A 86 8.55 23.36 -4.60
N TRP A 87 7.36 22.90 -5.00
CA TRP A 87 7.21 21.78 -5.91
C TRP A 87 7.46 22.23 -7.34
N VAL A 88 8.34 21.52 -8.03
CA VAL A 88 8.72 21.75 -9.42
C VAL A 88 8.64 20.47 -10.23
N ASP A 89 8.55 20.60 -11.55
CA ASP A 89 8.74 19.48 -12.48
C ASP A 89 10.23 19.13 -12.65
N LYS A 90 10.53 18.12 -13.47
CA LYS A 90 11.90 17.67 -13.73
C LYS A 90 12.82 18.76 -14.32
N ASP A 91 12.24 19.79 -14.94
CA ASP A 91 12.97 20.89 -15.58
C ASP A 91 13.09 22.11 -14.65
N GLY A 92 12.63 22.00 -13.40
CA GLY A 92 12.68 23.07 -12.40
C GLY A 92 11.55 24.08 -12.54
N LYS A 93 10.51 23.80 -13.33
CA LYS A 93 9.36 24.69 -13.45
C LYS A 93 8.38 24.45 -12.31
N LYS A 94 7.98 25.52 -11.62
CA LYS A 94 6.98 25.51 -10.55
C LYS A 94 5.69 24.79 -10.97
N LEU A 95 5.20 23.91 -10.10
CA LEU A 95 3.90 23.29 -10.20
C LEU A 95 2.81 24.20 -9.59
N ASP A 96 1.66 24.29 -10.25
CA ASP A 96 0.54 25.12 -9.79
C ASP A 96 -0.23 24.50 -8.61
N LYS A 97 -0.06 23.19 -8.37
CA LYS A 97 -0.72 22.44 -7.30
C LYS A 97 0.29 21.61 -6.53
N VAL A 98 0.04 21.47 -5.24
CA VAL A 98 0.76 20.51 -4.40
C VAL A 98 0.45 19.09 -4.91
N PRO A 99 1.46 18.23 -5.12
CA PRO A 99 1.24 16.86 -5.57
C PRO A 99 0.34 16.04 -4.63
N THR A 100 -0.60 15.31 -5.22
CA THR A 100 -1.44 14.31 -4.52
C THR A 100 -1.33 12.95 -5.20
N ASP A 101 -1.31 12.93 -6.53
CA ASP A 101 -1.35 11.71 -7.32
C ASP A 101 -0.02 10.96 -7.29
N ALA A 102 -0.09 9.63 -7.45
CA ALA A 102 1.09 8.80 -7.54
C ALA A 102 2.00 9.22 -8.70
N GLY A 103 3.28 9.44 -8.42
CA GLY A 103 4.22 9.99 -9.38
C GLY A 103 5.55 10.39 -8.77
N THR A 104 6.42 10.95 -9.62
CA THR A 104 7.71 11.53 -9.22
C THR A 104 7.64 13.03 -9.44
N TYR A 105 7.93 13.78 -8.38
CA TYR A 105 7.94 15.23 -8.34
C TYR A 105 9.30 15.71 -7.83
N TYR A 106 9.57 17.00 -7.92
CA TYR A 106 10.84 17.57 -7.48
C TYR A 106 10.61 18.73 -6.52
N ILE A 107 11.57 18.94 -5.62
CA ILE A 107 11.56 20.03 -4.64
C ILE A 107 12.79 20.89 -4.92
N ALA A 108 12.58 22.20 -5.06
CA ALA A 108 13.62 23.21 -5.24
C ALA A 108 13.43 24.37 -4.25
N LEU A 109 14.42 25.26 -4.10
CA LEU A 109 14.22 26.50 -3.37
C LEU A 109 13.36 27.48 -4.18
N THR A 110 12.48 28.18 -3.47
CA THR A 110 11.78 29.34 -4.01
C THR A 110 12.73 30.52 -4.16
N GLN A 111 12.33 31.52 -4.94
CA GLN A 111 13.05 32.79 -5.00
C GLN A 111 13.16 33.49 -3.63
N ALA A 112 12.18 33.28 -2.73
CA ALA A 112 12.23 33.79 -1.36
C ALA A 112 13.27 33.02 -0.51
N GLY A 113 13.32 31.70 -0.65
CA GLY A 113 14.32 30.85 -0.04
C GLY A 113 15.75 31.20 -0.45
N VAL A 114 15.98 31.47 -1.74
CA VAL A 114 17.29 31.95 -2.23
C VAL A 114 17.65 33.31 -1.61
N LYS A 115 16.68 34.22 -1.43
CA LYS A 115 16.91 35.52 -0.74
C LYS A 115 17.21 35.33 0.75
N GLN A 116 16.54 34.40 1.41
CA GLN A 116 16.81 34.06 2.80
C GLN A 116 18.21 33.46 2.95
N LEU A 117 18.60 32.54 2.07
CA LEU A 117 19.95 31.98 2.03
C LEU A 117 21.02 33.06 1.79
N GLN A 118 20.77 34.02 0.88
CA GLN A 118 21.65 35.17 0.67
C GLN A 118 21.75 36.06 1.91
N LYS A 119 20.64 36.28 2.63
CA LYS A 119 20.62 37.08 3.86
C LYS A 119 21.43 36.44 4.99
N ASP A 120 21.39 35.11 5.08
CA ASP A 120 22.12 34.35 6.10
C ASP A 120 23.62 34.24 5.82
N ASN A 121 24.03 34.52 4.56
CA ASN A 121 25.42 34.46 4.11
C ASN A 121 25.86 35.81 3.48
N PRO A 122 25.84 36.93 4.23
CA PRO A 122 25.97 38.29 3.68
C PRO A 122 27.33 38.60 3.05
N ASN A 123 28.39 37.86 3.42
CA ASN A 123 29.74 38.02 2.88
C ASN A 123 29.92 37.39 1.50
N TYR A 124 28.92 36.63 1.03
CA TYR A 124 28.94 35.92 -0.23
C TYR A 124 27.86 36.44 -1.17
N LYS A 125 28.10 36.33 -2.47
CA LYS A 125 27.09 36.51 -3.52
C LYS A 125 26.62 35.11 -3.92
N VAL A 126 25.49 34.71 -3.36
CA VAL A 126 24.95 33.35 -3.46
C VAL A 126 24.29 33.15 -4.83
N SER A 127 24.72 32.10 -5.53
CA SER A 127 24.04 31.53 -6.69
C SER A 127 23.64 30.11 -6.34
N GLU A 128 22.35 29.84 -6.24
CA GLU A 128 21.82 28.53 -5.89
C GLU A 128 21.18 27.85 -7.12
N SER A 129 21.33 26.53 -7.18
CA SER A 129 20.73 25.68 -8.20
C SER A 129 20.53 24.27 -7.65
N GLY A 130 19.60 23.51 -8.21
CA GLY A 130 19.41 22.11 -7.87
C GLY A 130 18.00 21.83 -7.39
N GLN A 131 17.73 20.54 -7.23
CA GLN A 131 16.45 20.00 -6.81
C GLN A 131 16.65 18.54 -6.46
N PHE A 132 15.73 17.97 -5.68
CA PHE A 132 15.72 16.54 -5.40
C PHE A 132 14.35 15.92 -5.62
N ALA A 133 14.33 14.63 -5.90
CA ALA A 133 13.11 13.89 -6.20
C ALA A 133 12.33 13.52 -4.93
N TYR A 134 11.00 13.59 -5.04
CA TYR A 134 10.03 13.11 -4.06
C TYR A 134 9.05 12.16 -4.76
N VAL A 135 8.83 10.98 -4.19
CA VAL A 135 8.04 9.92 -4.84
C VAL A 135 6.76 9.64 -4.05
N ILE A 136 5.61 9.84 -4.71
CA ILE A 136 4.32 9.33 -4.22
C ILE A 136 4.14 7.93 -4.80
N ALA A 137 4.44 6.92 -4.00
CA ALA A 137 4.28 5.52 -4.37
C ALA A 137 2.81 5.13 -4.46
N LYS A 138 2.48 4.21 -5.36
CA LYS A 138 1.13 3.67 -5.51
C LYS A 138 0.71 2.87 -4.27
N ALA A 139 -0.53 3.05 -3.81
CA ALA A 139 -1.11 2.23 -2.74
C ALA A 139 -1.50 0.83 -3.25
N GLU A 140 -1.39 -0.18 -2.37
CA GLU A 140 -1.89 -1.53 -2.67
C GLU A 140 -3.37 -1.65 -2.29
N ALA A 141 -4.22 -2.03 -3.24
CA ALA A 141 -5.62 -2.33 -2.98
C ALA A 141 -5.79 -3.80 -2.53
N LYS A 142 -6.33 -4.00 -1.33
CA LYS A 142 -6.75 -5.33 -0.84
C LYS A 142 -8.27 -5.44 -0.93
N VAL A 143 -8.75 -6.40 -1.72
CA VAL A 143 -10.18 -6.72 -1.85
C VAL A 143 -10.41 -8.09 -1.22
N GLU A 144 -11.23 -8.15 -0.17
CA GLU A 144 -11.69 -9.40 0.44
C GLU A 144 -13.17 -9.60 0.14
N ILE A 145 -13.51 -10.73 -0.51
CA ILE A 145 -14.91 -11.14 -0.73
C ILE A 145 -15.22 -12.25 0.27
N ASN A 146 -15.96 -11.91 1.32
CA ASN A 146 -16.41 -12.86 2.33
C ASN A 146 -17.79 -13.41 1.95
N GLY A 147 -17.81 -14.47 1.14
CA GLY A 147 -19.03 -15.27 0.96
C GLY A 147 -19.21 -16.23 2.14
N SER A 148 -20.37 -16.20 2.79
CA SER A 148 -20.83 -17.24 3.71
C SER A 148 -22.13 -17.85 3.17
N TYR A 149 -22.21 -19.17 3.15
CA TYR A 149 -23.44 -19.91 2.86
C TYR A 149 -23.62 -20.98 3.93
N GLU A 150 -24.76 -20.94 4.61
CA GLU A 150 -25.17 -21.91 5.63
C GLU A 150 -25.81 -23.12 4.92
N GLY A 151 -25.21 -24.30 5.06
CA GLY A 151 -25.67 -25.53 4.41
C GLY A 151 -27.05 -25.96 4.90
N THR A 152 -27.96 -26.28 3.98
CA THR A 152 -29.24 -26.93 4.29
C THR A 152 -29.06 -28.45 4.41
N SER A 153 -29.74 -29.09 5.35
CA SER A 153 -29.76 -30.56 5.45
C SER A 153 -30.94 -31.16 4.67
N THR A 154 -30.72 -32.27 3.97
CA THR A 154 -31.79 -33.10 3.37
C THR A 154 -31.75 -34.48 3.99
N ALA A 155 -32.89 -34.97 4.48
CA ALA A 155 -33.07 -36.32 5.00
C ALA A 155 -33.71 -37.24 3.95
N GLN A 156 -33.27 -38.50 3.89
CA GLN A 156 -33.95 -39.56 3.14
C GLN A 156 -34.27 -40.71 4.06
N ASP A 157 -35.53 -41.18 4.03
CA ASP A 157 -36.01 -42.30 4.85
C ASP A 157 -36.26 -43.55 3.99
N ALA A 158 -35.90 -44.72 4.50
CA ALA A 158 -36.33 -46.01 3.96
C ALA A 158 -37.19 -46.77 4.97
N LYS A 159 -38.39 -47.22 4.57
CA LYS A 159 -39.30 -48.00 5.43
C LYS A 159 -39.30 -49.47 5.03
N ILE A 160 -39.13 -50.35 6.03
CA ILE A 160 -39.27 -51.80 5.88
C ILE A 160 -40.38 -52.34 6.78
N TYR A 161 -40.99 -53.44 6.36
CA TYR A 161 -42.13 -54.05 7.03
C TYR A 161 -41.92 -55.55 7.17
N ARG A 162 -42.56 -56.18 8.15
CA ARG A 162 -42.68 -57.63 8.23
C ARG A 162 -44.11 -58.01 8.57
N ASN A 163 -44.55 -59.15 8.05
CA ASN A 163 -45.85 -59.70 8.42
C ASN A 163 -45.73 -60.48 9.73
N ALA A 164 -46.84 -60.52 10.48
CA ALA A 164 -46.97 -61.33 11.68
C ALA A 164 -48.24 -62.17 11.58
N VAL A 165 -48.16 -63.43 11.99
CA VAL A 165 -49.30 -64.33 12.12
C VAL A 165 -49.58 -64.53 13.60
N VAL A 166 -50.83 -64.30 13.99
CA VAL A 166 -51.31 -64.48 15.37
C VAL A 166 -52.15 -65.74 15.40
N ASP A 167 -51.80 -66.66 16.29
CA ASP A 167 -52.64 -67.79 16.63
C ASP A 167 -53.72 -67.30 17.61
N GLU A 168 -54.97 -67.24 17.19
CA GLU A 168 -56.08 -66.67 17.98
C GLU A 168 -56.48 -67.54 19.18
N VAL A 169 -56.07 -68.82 19.21
CA VAL A 169 -56.39 -69.74 20.31
C VAL A 169 -55.38 -69.60 21.46
N THR A 170 -54.10 -69.41 21.11
CA THR A 170 -52.99 -69.35 22.08
C THR A 170 -52.44 -67.94 22.30
N GLY A 171 -52.80 -66.98 21.44
CA GLY A 171 -52.26 -65.63 21.42
C GLY A 171 -50.81 -65.54 20.93
N LYS A 172 -50.21 -66.64 20.43
CA LYS A 172 -48.81 -66.68 20.00
C LYS A 172 -48.61 -65.90 18.69
N VAL A 173 -47.62 -65.01 18.67
CA VAL A 173 -47.22 -64.25 17.48
C VAL A 173 -45.98 -64.88 16.84
N THR A 174 -46.06 -65.18 15.55
CA THR A 174 -44.90 -65.59 14.73
C THR A 174 -44.63 -64.54 13.67
N TYR A 175 -43.39 -64.03 13.63
CA TYR A 175 -42.98 -63.01 12.68
C TYR A 175 -42.34 -63.64 11.44
N GLY A 176 -42.73 -63.15 10.26
CA GLY A 176 -42.07 -63.45 9.00
C GLY A 176 -40.77 -62.66 8.79
N ALA A 177 -40.13 -62.90 7.66
CA ALA A 177 -38.94 -62.15 7.25
C ALA A 177 -39.26 -60.66 7.03
N TRP A 178 -38.30 -59.79 7.34
CA TRP A 178 -38.36 -58.37 6.99
C TRP A 178 -38.28 -58.17 5.48
N SER A 179 -39.04 -57.20 4.97
CA SER A 179 -38.85 -56.68 3.62
C SER A 179 -37.54 -55.89 3.52
N THR A 180 -37.12 -55.60 2.30
CA THR A 180 -36.01 -54.68 2.00
C THR A 180 -36.54 -53.33 1.56
N GLY A 181 -35.81 -52.26 1.84
CA GLY A 181 -36.07 -50.90 1.36
C GLY A 181 -34.87 -50.35 0.59
N ASN A 182 -34.96 -49.11 0.11
CA ASN A 182 -33.82 -48.41 -0.49
C ASN A 182 -33.82 -46.94 -0.06
N TRP A 183 -32.63 -46.40 0.18
CA TRP A 183 -32.41 -44.95 0.09
C TRP A 183 -32.29 -44.58 -1.39
N GLY A 184 -33.10 -43.62 -1.83
CA GLY A 184 -33.18 -43.19 -3.22
C GLY A 184 -31.88 -42.53 -3.71
N PRO A 185 -31.70 -42.39 -5.02
CA PRO A 185 -30.56 -41.64 -5.54
C PRO A 185 -30.69 -40.17 -5.15
N PHE A 186 -29.57 -39.51 -4.86
CA PHE A 186 -29.52 -38.07 -4.60
C PHE A 186 -28.66 -37.39 -5.65
N THR A 187 -29.17 -36.31 -6.24
CA THR A 187 -28.39 -35.44 -7.12
C THR A 187 -28.06 -34.16 -6.38
N THR A 188 -26.78 -33.84 -6.29
CA THR A 188 -26.32 -32.64 -5.61
C THR A 188 -26.69 -31.41 -6.44
N PRO A 189 -27.28 -30.36 -5.83
CA PRO A 189 -27.58 -29.12 -6.53
C PRO A 189 -26.36 -28.53 -7.26
N THR A 190 -26.57 -27.98 -8.44
CA THR A 190 -25.50 -27.23 -9.12
C THR A 190 -25.53 -25.78 -8.63
N ILE A 191 -24.37 -25.27 -8.20
CA ILE A 191 -24.19 -23.88 -7.78
C ILE A 191 -23.18 -23.24 -8.73
N ASP A 192 -23.60 -22.19 -9.43
CA ASP A 192 -22.74 -21.45 -10.36
C ASP A 192 -21.46 -20.97 -9.65
N GLY A 193 -20.32 -21.25 -10.26
CA GLY A 193 -19.01 -20.88 -9.71
C GLY A 193 -18.47 -21.82 -8.64
N TYR A 194 -19.13 -22.94 -8.34
CA TYR A 194 -18.67 -23.96 -7.39
C TYR A 194 -18.76 -25.38 -7.98
N THR A 195 -17.90 -26.27 -7.49
CA THR A 195 -17.91 -27.71 -7.81
C THR A 195 -18.12 -28.51 -6.53
N PRO A 196 -19.18 -29.34 -6.39
CA PRO A 196 -19.36 -30.20 -5.23
C PRO A 196 -18.36 -31.36 -5.20
N THR A 197 -17.99 -31.84 -4.02
CA THR A 197 -17.14 -33.03 -3.85
C THR A 197 -17.82 -34.31 -4.34
N ILE A 198 -19.15 -34.35 -4.27
CA ILE A 198 -19.96 -35.49 -4.70
C ILE A 198 -21.09 -34.94 -5.57
N ALA A 199 -21.11 -35.29 -6.86
CA ALA A 199 -22.13 -34.82 -7.81
C ALA A 199 -23.47 -35.58 -7.66
N SER A 200 -23.40 -36.87 -7.31
CA SER A 200 -24.58 -37.70 -7.10
C SER A 200 -24.25 -38.90 -6.21
N ILE A 201 -25.23 -39.33 -5.43
CA ILE A 201 -25.17 -40.55 -4.62
C ILE A 201 -26.15 -41.55 -5.23
N ALA A 202 -25.68 -42.77 -5.48
CA ALA A 202 -26.51 -43.84 -6.03
C ALA A 202 -27.45 -44.44 -4.97
N THR A 203 -28.50 -45.11 -5.44
CA THR A 203 -29.42 -45.86 -4.58
C THR A 203 -28.69 -46.90 -3.75
N LYS A 204 -29.06 -47.02 -2.47
CA LYS A 204 -28.47 -47.99 -1.55
C LYS A 204 -29.56 -48.84 -0.88
N PRO A 205 -29.42 -50.18 -0.85
CA PRO A 205 -30.40 -51.04 -0.21
C PRO A 205 -30.34 -50.96 1.31
N VAL A 206 -31.50 -51.08 1.95
CA VAL A 206 -31.70 -51.04 3.40
C VAL A 206 -32.36 -52.34 3.85
N THR A 207 -31.77 -52.96 4.88
CA THR A 207 -32.25 -54.21 5.48
C THR A 207 -32.42 -54.04 6.99
N TYR A 208 -33.02 -55.02 7.66
CA TYR A 208 -33.13 -55.00 9.11
C TYR A 208 -31.75 -54.97 9.77
N GLY A 209 -31.48 -53.96 10.60
CA GLY A 209 -30.19 -53.73 11.25
C GLY A 209 -29.20 -52.87 10.45
N THR A 210 -29.61 -52.28 9.34
CA THR A 210 -28.82 -51.25 8.65
C THR A 210 -28.78 -49.96 9.50
N ASP A 211 -27.58 -49.51 9.86
CA ASP A 211 -27.37 -48.26 10.60
C ASP A 211 -27.56 -47.03 9.69
N PRO A 212 -28.03 -45.88 10.22
CA PRO A 212 -28.14 -44.63 9.46
C PRO A 212 -26.76 -44.10 9.05
N GLU A 213 -26.71 -43.34 7.95
CA GLU A 213 -25.47 -42.81 7.39
C GLU A 213 -25.56 -41.30 7.13
N SER A 214 -24.42 -40.61 7.18
CA SER A 214 -24.32 -39.19 6.83
C SER A 214 -23.30 -39.01 5.72
N VAL A 215 -23.61 -38.16 4.73
CA VAL A 215 -22.73 -37.82 3.62
C VAL A 215 -22.45 -36.32 3.62
N ASP A 216 -21.17 -35.97 3.77
CA ASP A 216 -20.68 -34.60 3.71
C ASP A 216 -20.39 -34.21 2.25
N ILE A 217 -21.08 -33.18 1.76
CA ILE A 217 -20.89 -32.65 0.39
C ILE A 217 -20.34 -31.22 0.52
N THR A 218 -19.07 -31.01 0.20
CA THR A 218 -18.48 -29.66 0.20
C THR A 218 -18.43 -29.09 -1.21
N TYR A 219 -18.69 -27.80 -1.35
CA TYR A 219 -18.58 -27.08 -2.61
C TYR A 219 -17.27 -26.31 -2.63
N THR A 220 -16.40 -26.68 -3.57
CA THR A 220 -15.14 -26.00 -3.81
C THR A 220 -15.37 -24.88 -4.82
N PRO A 221 -15.03 -23.62 -4.52
CA PRO A 221 -15.15 -22.54 -5.49
C PRO A 221 -14.28 -22.84 -6.70
N ASN A 222 -14.87 -22.71 -7.88
CA ASN A 222 -14.15 -22.80 -9.14
C ASN A 222 -13.19 -21.61 -9.20
N ALA A 223 -12.06 -21.79 -9.88
CA ALA A 223 -11.12 -20.70 -10.09
C ALA A 223 -11.83 -19.56 -10.83
N GLN A 224 -12.10 -18.46 -10.13
CA GLN A 224 -12.64 -17.25 -10.73
C GLN A 224 -11.48 -16.31 -11.04
N THR A 225 -11.23 -16.09 -12.33
CA THR A 225 -10.30 -15.06 -12.80
C THR A 225 -11.09 -13.86 -13.27
N THR A 226 -11.52 -13.02 -12.32
CA THR A 226 -12.13 -11.72 -12.65
C THR A 226 -11.05 -10.64 -12.76
N ASN A 227 -11.06 -9.92 -13.88
CA ASN A 227 -10.25 -8.73 -14.08
C ASN A 227 -11.04 -7.53 -13.55
N ILE A 228 -10.64 -6.97 -12.40
CA ILE A 228 -11.20 -5.70 -11.94
C ILE A 228 -10.38 -4.58 -12.59
N ILE A 229 -11.01 -3.84 -13.52
CA ILE A 229 -10.43 -2.65 -14.14
C ILE A 229 -10.94 -1.45 -13.36
N TYR A 230 -10.10 -0.89 -12.49
CA TYR A 230 -10.35 0.44 -11.94
C TYR A 230 -10.02 1.48 -13.03
N LYS A 231 -11.00 2.31 -13.39
CA LYS A 231 -10.79 3.49 -14.23
C LYS A 231 -10.67 4.70 -13.29
N ASP A 232 -9.50 5.30 -13.27
CA ASP A 232 -9.37 6.72 -12.94
C ASP A 232 -9.13 7.47 -14.26
N GLU A 233 -9.55 8.73 -14.36
CA GLU A 233 -9.67 9.43 -15.64
C GLU A 233 -8.35 9.61 -16.41
N ASP A 234 -7.17 9.32 -15.84
CA ASP A 234 -5.90 9.28 -16.60
C ASP A 234 -4.90 8.17 -16.16
N VAL A 235 -4.75 7.17 -17.05
CA VAL A 235 -3.57 6.29 -17.32
C VAL A 235 -3.15 5.17 -16.33
N LYS A 236 -3.54 3.95 -16.77
CA LYS A 236 -2.90 2.61 -16.70
C LYS A 236 -2.95 1.74 -15.43
N PRO A 237 -3.24 0.42 -15.61
CA PRO A 237 -3.77 -0.47 -14.58
C PRO A 237 -2.78 -0.79 -13.46
N LEU A 238 -3.27 -0.79 -12.23
CA LEU A 238 -2.58 -1.32 -11.07
C LEU A 238 -2.84 -2.82 -10.90
N ARG A 239 -1.72 -3.53 -10.74
CA ARG A 239 -1.45 -4.89 -10.27
C ARG A 239 -2.61 -5.82 -9.86
N LEU A 240 -2.42 -7.09 -10.26
CA LEU A 240 -3.23 -8.28 -10.03
C LEU A 240 -3.33 -8.67 -8.54
N THR A 241 -4.56 -8.82 -8.03
CA THR A 241 -4.83 -9.49 -6.74
C THR A 241 -5.57 -10.79 -7.00
N LYS A 242 -5.05 -11.92 -6.49
CA LYS A 242 -5.67 -13.24 -6.59
C LYS A 242 -6.94 -13.25 -5.73
N LEU A 243 -8.11 -13.32 -6.36
CA LEU A 243 -9.37 -13.56 -5.66
C LEU A 243 -9.29 -14.93 -4.98
N THR A 244 -9.46 -14.97 -3.66
CA THR A 244 -9.53 -16.22 -2.90
C THR A 244 -10.94 -16.36 -2.34
N VAL A 245 -11.74 -17.19 -3.00
CA VAL A 245 -13.09 -17.56 -2.52
C VAL A 245 -12.94 -18.71 -1.54
N ARG A 246 -13.69 -18.71 -0.42
CA ARG A 246 -13.66 -19.79 0.59
C ARG A 246 -14.58 -20.97 0.19
N PRO A 247 -14.23 -22.22 0.55
CA PRO A 247 -15.08 -23.40 0.32
C PRO A 247 -16.38 -23.35 1.15
N MET A 248 -17.46 -23.90 0.58
CA MET A 248 -18.78 -24.02 1.20
C MET A 248 -19.06 -25.48 1.60
N LYS A 249 -20.00 -25.74 2.53
CA LYS A 249 -20.36 -27.08 3.01
C LYS A 249 -21.88 -27.31 3.01
N LEU A 250 -22.31 -28.46 2.51
CA LEU A 250 -23.66 -29.01 2.57
C LEU A 250 -23.60 -30.37 3.28
N LEU A 251 -24.47 -30.60 4.26
CA LEU A 251 -24.47 -31.83 5.04
C LEU A 251 -25.75 -32.62 4.74
N MET A 252 -25.63 -33.85 4.26
CA MET A 252 -26.77 -34.73 3.98
C MET A 252 -26.85 -35.84 5.02
N PHE A 253 -28.05 -36.11 5.55
CA PHE A 253 -28.31 -37.21 6.46
C PHE A 253 -29.20 -38.24 5.77
N ILE A 254 -28.89 -39.51 5.95
CA ILE A 254 -29.61 -40.65 5.38
C ILE A 254 -30.05 -41.52 6.57
N GLN A 255 -31.36 -41.64 6.79
CA GLN A 255 -31.94 -42.27 7.97
C GLN A 255 -32.86 -43.45 7.64
#